data_AF-A0A6P4ISR6-F1
#
_entry.id   AF-A0A6P4ISR6-F1
#
_cell.length_a   1.000
_cell.length_b   1.000
_cell.length_c   1.000
_cell.angle_alpha   90.00
_cell.angle_beta   90.00
_cell.angle_gamma   90.00
#
_symmetry.space_group_name_H-M   'P 1'
#
loop_
_entity.id
_entity.type
_entity.pdbx_description
1 polymer ?
#
loop_
_entity_poly.entity_id
_entity_poly.type
_entity_poly.pdbx_seq_one_letter_code
_entity_poly.pdbx_strand_id
1 'polypeptide(L)'
;MLSAQSSSISIPLLNQWQDGVQASWEVDLWGRVRRQYEAAKAYMNATMEERRGILIARQAELASDYMTLRNLQEQLRITKENRDAASAILQLSSSRYKSGLVSELDVDSARSEVERTSALIPQFEQRIAMQINAINLLMGAPPGGLNTELEQTAGIPPVPPQVPVGLPSELAERRPDIREAGEELHAATAEVGQAEADFYPKVTIDAGFGFQSFSFRDMGFWSSRMWNVGPAITLPIFQGGRLTGQLHIKKASQKAAALRYRKTVLNAWKEVDNALTAYQAEQKRNQNI
;
A
#
# COMPACT_ATOMS: atom_id res chain seq x y z
N MET A 1 68.71 9.36 55.18
CA MET A 1 67.50 8.50 55.22
C MET A 1 66.40 9.26 55.92
N LEU A 2 65.46 9.86 55.18
CA LEU A 2 64.23 10.41 55.73
C LEU A 2 63.11 10.05 54.74
N SER A 3 62.18 9.25 55.25
CA SER A 3 61.09 8.57 54.55
C SER A 3 60.06 9.55 53.99
N ALA A 4 59.68 9.37 52.73
CA ALA A 4 58.51 10.01 52.15
C ALA A 4 57.23 9.42 52.76
N GLN A 5 56.50 10.23 53.52
CA GLN A 5 55.10 9.96 53.85
C GLN A 5 54.24 10.74 52.84
N SER A 6 53.94 10.12 51.70
CA SER A 6 52.86 10.61 50.84
C SER A 6 51.54 10.26 51.53
N SER A 7 50.91 11.23 52.17
CA SER A 7 49.52 11.12 52.60
C SER A 7 48.65 10.96 51.36
N SER A 8 48.16 9.74 51.13
CA SER A 8 47.18 9.47 50.09
C SER A 8 45.88 10.19 50.47
N ILE A 9 45.57 11.29 49.79
CA ILE A 9 44.27 11.95 49.88
C ILE A 9 43.25 11.03 49.20
N SER A 10 42.52 10.24 49.99
CA SER A 10 41.36 9.49 49.51
C SER A 10 40.16 10.43 49.48
N ILE A 11 39.69 10.82 48.29
CA ILE A 11 38.40 11.47 48.14
C ILE A 11 37.34 10.37 48.36
N PRO A 12 36.53 10.40 49.43
CA PRO A 12 35.51 9.39 49.63
C PRO A 12 34.52 9.43 48.47
N LEU A 13 34.23 8.26 47.91
CA LEU A 13 33.16 8.11 46.93
C LEU A 13 31.83 8.41 47.63
N LEU A 14 31.17 9.49 47.21
CA LEU A 14 29.84 9.83 47.70
C LEU A 14 28.84 8.86 47.05
N ASN A 15 28.46 7.82 47.77
CA ASN A 15 27.41 6.92 47.32
C ASN A 15 26.05 7.58 47.57
N GLN A 16 25.28 7.80 46.52
CA GLN A 16 23.94 8.37 46.58
C GLN A 16 22.97 7.39 45.94
N TRP A 17 21.95 6.99 46.70
CA TRP A 17 20.87 6.13 46.24
C TRP A 17 19.62 6.95 46.02
N GLN A 18 18.95 6.73 44.89
CA GLN A 18 17.72 7.40 44.49
C GLN A 18 16.74 6.38 43.94
N ASP A 19 15.48 6.47 44.37
CA ASP A 19 14.35 5.74 43.80
C ASP A 19 13.14 6.68 43.75
N GLY A 20 12.35 6.63 42.68
CA GLY A 20 11.23 7.55 42.55
C GLY A 20 10.56 7.54 41.19
N VAL A 21 9.48 8.33 41.12
CA VAL A 21 8.68 8.56 39.93
C VAL A 21 8.79 10.02 39.51
N GLN A 22 8.88 10.24 38.21
CA GLN A 22 8.82 11.57 37.61
C GLN A 22 7.65 11.65 36.64
N ALA A 23 6.97 12.79 36.66
CA ALA A 23 5.92 13.15 35.71
C ALA A 23 6.28 14.50 35.08
N SER A 24 6.08 14.60 33.77
CA SER A 24 6.26 15.85 33.02
C SER A 24 5.04 16.07 32.14
N TRP A 25 4.47 17.28 32.21
CA TRP A 25 3.33 17.66 31.40
C TRP A 25 3.62 18.97 30.67
N GLU A 26 3.48 18.98 29.36
CA GLU A 26 3.59 20.20 28.56
C GLU A 26 2.24 20.90 28.46
N VAL A 27 2.19 22.16 28.90
CA VAL A 27 1.01 23.00 28.75
C VAL A 27 0.92 23.49 27.32
N ASP A 28 -0.09 23.03 26.59
CA ASP A 28 -0.23 23.28 25.15
C ASP A 28 -0.84 24.67 24.83
N LEU A 29 -0.11 25.73 25.19
CA LEU A 29 -0.56 27.12 25.01
C LEU A 29 -0.63 27.54 23.53
N TRP A 30 0.30 27.03 22.72
CA TRP A 30 0.48 27.40 21.31
C TRP A 30 0.00 26.30 20.35
N GLY A 31 -0.58 25.22 20.87
CA GLY A 31 -1.09 24.11 20.07
C GLY A 31 -0.01 23.19 19.50
N ARG A 32 1.25 23.24 19.98
CA ARG A 32 2.33 22.36 19.50
C ARG A 32 1.96 20.89 19.64
N VAL A 33 1.45 20.49 20.82
CA VAL A 33 1.07 19.10 21.11
C VAL A 33 -0.19 18.73 20.33
N ARG A 34 -1.17 19.65 20.24
CA ARG A 34 -2.37 19.46 19.41
C ARG A 34 -2.06 19.26 17.94
N ARG A 35 -1.15 20.05 17.36
CA ARG A 35 -0.70 19.92 15.96
C ARG A 35 0.08 18.63 15.74
N GLN A 36 0.91 18.23 16.71
CA GLN A 36 1.61 16.94 16.67
C GLN A 36 0.61 15.76 16.66
N TYR A 37 -0.43 15.81 17.50
CA TYR A 37 -1.51 14.82 17.50
C TYR A 37 -2.33 14.84 16.21
N GLU A 38 -2.66 16.03 15.70
CA GLU A 38 -3.38 16.22 14.44
C GLU A 38 -2.62 15.61 13.26
N ALA A 39 -1.29 15.84 13.17
CA ALA A 39 -0.45 15.22 12.16
C ALA A 39 -0.42 13.70 12.27
N ALA A 40 -0.22 13.16 13.48
CA ALA A 40 -0.22 11.72 13.72
C ALA A 40 -1.56 11.06 13.35
N LYS A 41 -2.68 11.73 13.66
CA LYS A 41 -4.02 11.26 13.30
C LYS A 41 -4.24 11.28 11.78
N ALA A 42 -3.77 12.32 11.09
CA ALA A 42 -3.85 12.40 9.64
C ALA A 42 -3.00 11.30 8.96
N TYR A 43 -1.78 11.02 9.45
CA TYR A 43 -1.01 9.86 8.95
C TYR A 43 -1.74 8.53 9.17
N MET A 44 -2.36 8.33 10.33
CA MET A 44 -3.18 7.13 10.58
C MET A 44 -4.34 7.02 9.58
N ASN A 45 -5.03 8.13 9.28
CA ASN A 45 -6.09 8.17 8.27
C ASN A 45 -5.55 7.86 6.87
N ALA A 46 -4.39 8.42 6.49
CA ALA A 46 -3.74 8.14 5.21
C ALA A 46 -3.48 6.63 5.04
N THR A 47 -2.91 5.97 6.05
CA THR A 47 -2.69 4.51 6.03
C THR A 47 -4.00 3.71 5.95
N MET A 48 -5.08 4.20 6.56
CA MET A 48 -6.40 3.57 6.43
C MET A 48 -6.95 3.67 5.00
N GLU A 49 -6.75 4.80 4.31
CA GLU A 49 -7.13 4.96 2.91
C GLU A 49 -6.21 4.18 1.96
N GLU A 50 -4.91 4.12 2.22
CA GLU A 50 -3.95 3.27 1.50
C GLU A 50 -4.40 1.81 1.53
N ARG A 51 -4.75 1.29 2.72
CA ARG A 51 -5.32 -0.06 2.88
C ARG A 51 -6.58 -0.26 2.03
N ARG A 52 -7.48 0.72 1.98
CA ARG A 52 -8.70 0.63 1.14
C ARG A 52 -8.34 0.60 -0.34
N GLY A 53 -7.37 1.41 -0.77
CA GLY A 53 -6.86 1.40 -2.14
C GLY A 53 -6.34 0.02 -2.54
N ILE A 54 -5.52 -0.60 -1.69
CA ILE A 54 -4.99 -1.96 -1.90
C ILE A 54 -6.12 -2.99 -1.99
N LEU A 55 -7.14 -2.91 -1.12
CA LEU A 55 -8.27 -3.85 -1.16
C LEU A 55 -9.07 -3.75 -2.47
N ILE A 56 -9.34 -2.53 -2.95
CA ILE A 56 -10.04 -2.32 -4.23
C ILE A 56 -9.18 -2.82 -5.39
N ALA A 57 -7.88 -2.49 -5.39
CA ALA A 57 -6.94 -2.93 -6.43
C ALA A 57 -6.87 -4.46 -6.51
N ARG A 58 -6.74 -5.14 -5.36
CA ARG A 58 -6.74 -6.61 -5.27
C ARG A 58 -8.04 -7.22 -5.80
N GLN A 59 -9.20 -6.63 -5.48
CA GLN A 59 -10.48 -7.11 -5.98
C GLN A 59 -10.61 -6.95 -7.49
N ALA A 60 -10.15 -5.81 -8.04
CA ALA A 60 -10.14 -5.56 -9.47
C ALA A 60 -9.19 -6.49 -10.22
N GLU A 61 -7.99 -6.73 -9.66
CA GLU A 61 -7.01 -7.66 -10.21
C GLU A 61 -7.56 -9.10 -10.23
N LEU A 62 -8.14 -9.57 -9.12
CA LEU A 62 -8.77 -10.88 -9.06
C LEU A 62 -9.90 -11.05 -10.08
N ALA A 63 -10.74 -10.02 -10.25
CA ALA A 63 -11.82 -10.05 -11.24
C ALA A 63 -11.27 -10.12 -12.67
N SER A 64 -10.25 -9.32 -13.00
CA SER A 64 -9.57 -9.33 -14.30
C SER A 64 -8.90 -10.67 -14.58
N ASP A 65 -8.23 -11.24 -13.58
CA ASP A 65 -7.56 -12.53 -13.66
C ASP A 65 -8.54 -13.67 -13.90
N TYR A 66 -9.67 -13.64 -13.19
CA TYR A 66 -10.73 -14.61 -13.36
C TYR A 66 -11.37 -14.52 -14.75
N MET A 67 -11.67 -13.32 -15.24
CA MET A 67 -12.18 -13.11 -16.60
C MET A 67 -11.19 -13.61 -17.66
N THR A 68 -9.89 -13.36 -17.46
CA THR A 68 -8.81 -13.83 -18.33
C THR A 68 -8.74 -15.35 -18.36
N LEU A 69 -8.85 -16.00 -17.20
CA LEU A 69 -8.92 -17.46 -17.10
C LEU A 69 -10.09 -18.02 -17.92
N ARG A 70 -11.30 -17.46 -17.75
CA ARG A 70 -12.49 -17.94 -18.47
C ARG A 70 -12.36 -17.73 -19.98
N ASN A 71 -11.78 -16.60 -20.42
CA ASN A 71 -11.50 -16.35 -21.82
C ASN A 71 -10.49 -17.36 -22.41
N LEU A 72 -9.41 -17.70 -21.67
CA LEU A 72 -8.42 -18.68 -22.11
C LEU A 72 -9.02 -20.10 -22.20
N GLN A 73 -9.87 -20.49 -21.26
CA GLN A 73 -10.59 -21.76 -21.28
C GLN A 73 -11.53 -21.86 -22.48
N GLU A 74 -12.23 -20.77 -22.81
CA GLU A 74 -13.10 -20.71 -23.98
C GLU A 74 -12.30 -20.78 -25.30
N GLN A 75 -11.15 -20.08 -25.38
CA GLN A 75 -10.24 -20.19 -26.52
C GLN A 75 -9.69 -21.61 -26.69
N LEU A 76 -9.37 -22.30 -25.59
CA LEU A 76 -8.96 -23.71 -25.62
C LEU A 76 -10.09 -24.60 -26.15
N ARG A 77 -11.33 -24.38 -25.69
CA ARG A 77 -12.51 -25.13 -26.17
C ARG A 77 -12.70 -24.96 -27.67
N ILE A 78 -12.74 -23.71 -28.15
CA ILE A 78 -12.87 -23.38 -29.58
C ILE A 78 -11.71 -23.97 -30.40
N THR A 79 -10.48 -23.91 -29.88
CA THR A 79 -9.31 -24.47 -30.57
C THR A 79 -9.39 -26.00 -30.71
N LYS A 80 -9.89 -26.69 -29.68
CA LYS A 80 -10.15 -28.14 -29.73
C LYS A 80 -11.22 -28.48 -30.77
N GLU A 81 -12.31 -27.70 -30.84
CA GLU A 81 -13.36 -27.87 -31.86
C GLU A 81 -12.83 -27.62 -33.28
N ASN A 82 -12.00 -26.59 -33.48
CA ASN A 82 -11.36 -26.31 -34.76
C ASN A 82 -10.41 -27.44 -35.19
N ARG A 83 -9.63 -28.01 -34.25
CA ARG A 83 -8.78 -29.17 -34.52
C ARG A 83 -9.62 -30.37 -34.94
N ASP A 84 -10.75 -30.62 -34.28
CA ASP A 84 -11.62 -31.75 -34.58
C ASP A 84 -12.27 -31.59 -35.96
N ALA A 85 -12.69 -30.36 -36.31
CA ALA A 85 -13.16 -30.02 -37.65
C ALA A 85 -12.07 -30.20 -38.72
N ALA A 86 -10.84 -29.72 -38.47
CA ALA A 86 -9.70 -29.91 -39.36
C ALA A 86 -9.35 -31.40 -39.52
N SER A 87 -9.48 -32.19 -38.46
CA SER A 87 -9.26 -33.64 -38.49
C SER A 87 -10.29 -34.37 -39.35
N ALA A 88 -11.56 -33.96 -39.27
CA ALA A 88 -12.61 -34.48 -40.15
C ALA A 88 -12.34 -34.14 -41.62
N ILE A 89 -11.85 -32.92 -41.91
CA ILE A 89 -11.44 -32.51 -43.27
C ILE A 89 -10.27 -33.38 -43.77
N LEU A 90 -9.24 -33.61 -42.94
CA LEU A 90 -8.12 -34.48 -43.28
C LEU A 90 -8.58 -35.91 -43.61
N GLN A 91 -9.51 -36.47 -42.84
CA GLN A 91 -10.08 -37.79 -43.10
C GLN A 91 -10.84 -37.84 -44.44
N LEU A 92 -11.62 -36.80 -44.75
CA LEU A 92 -12.33 -36.68 -46.02
C LEU A 92 -11.36 -36.56 -47.21
N SER A 93 -10.37 -35.67 -47.13
CA SER A 93 -9.35 -35.49 -48.17
C SER A 93 -8.56 -36.77 -48.41
N SER A 94 -8.16 -37.46 -47.33
CA SER A 94 -7.46 -38.75 -47.42
C SER A 94 -8.30 -39.82 -48.12
N SER A 95 -9.61 -39.86 -47.86
CA SER A 95 -10.53 -40.81 -48.50
C SER A 95 -10.74 -40.51 -49.99
N ARG A 96 -10.85 -39.22 -50.35
CA ARG A 96 -10.95 -38.78 -51.75
C ARG A 96 -9.66 -39.04 -52.52
N TYR A 97 -8.49 -38.85 -51.90
CA TYR A 97 -7.20 -39.12 -52.51
C TYR A 97 -7.04 -40.61 -52.85
N LYS A 98 -7.38 -41.50 -51.91
CA LYS A 98 -7.42 -42.96 -52.15
C LYS A 98 -8.36 -43.37 -53.27
N SER A 99 -9.36 -42.54 -53.57
CA SER A 99 -10.32 -42.74 -54.66
C SER A 99 -9.92 -42.02 -55.96
N GLY A 100 -8.75 -41.36 -56.00
CA GLY A 100 -8.25 -40.61 -57.17
C GLY A 100 -8.96 -39.29 -57.46
N LEU A 101 -9.72 -38.74 -56.50
CA LEU A 101 -10.58 -37.56 -56.69
C LEU A 101 -9.92 -36.22 -56.31
N VAL A 102 -8.81 -36.23 -55.59
CA VAL A 102 -8.06 -35.04 -55.13
C VAL A 102 -6.55 -35.32 -55.19
N SER A 103 -5.73 -34.28 -55.03
CA SER A 103 -4.27 -34.38 -55.05
C SER A 103 -3.67 -34.72 -53.68
N GLU A 104 -2.42 -35.16 -53.66
CA GLU A 104 -1.67 -35.37 -52.39
C GLU A 104 -1.46 -34.05 -51.64
N LEU A 105 -1.29 -32.93 -52.38
CA LEU A 105 -1.18 -31.59 -51.82
C LEU A 105 -2.41 -31.19 -50.98
N ASP A 106 -3.60 -31.64 -51.35
CA ASP A 106 -4.84 -31.39 -50.59
C ASP A 106 -4.83 -32.12 -49.23
N VAL A 107 -4.25 -33.33 -49.19
CA VAL A 107 -4.08 -34.11 -47.96
C VAL A 107 -3.03 -33.46 -47.06
N ASP A 108 -1.91 -33.04 -47.64
CA ASP A 108 -0.82 -32.39 -46.88
C ASP A 108 -1.24 -31.02 -46.34
N SER A 109 -2.03 -30.27 -47.10
CA SER A 109 -2.60 -28.99 -46.63
C SER A 109 -3.55 -29.21 -45.45
N ALA A 110 -4.43 -30.21 -45.52
CA ALA A 110 -5.33 -30.55 -44.41
C ALA A 110 -4.56 -31.07 -43.19
N ARG A 111 -3.50 -31.86 -43.39
CA ARG A 111 -2.62 -32.33 -42.31
C ARG A 111 -1.92 -31.15 -41.63
N SER A 112 -1.37 -30.23 -42.42
CA SER A 112 -0.71 -29.03 -41.91
C SER A 112 -1.64 -28.20 -41.02
N GLU A 113 -2.92 -28.09 -41.38
CA GLU A 113 -3.91 -27.36 -40.57
C GLU A 113 -4.24 -28.06 -39.23
N VAL A 114 -4.32 -29.40 -39.22
CA VAL A 114 -4.47 -30.18 -37.98
C VAL A 114 -3.27 -29.98 -37.06
N GLU A 115 -2.05 -30.08 -37.59
CA GLU A 115 -0.82 -29.90 -36.81
C GLU A 115 -0.70 -28.46 -36.28
N ARG A 116 -1.01 -27.46 -37.13
CA ARG A 116 -1.02 -26.03 -36.75
C ARG A 116 -1.98 -25.76 -35.60
N THR A 117 -3.21 -26.29 -35.68
CA THR A 117 -4.21 -26.08 -34.63
C THR A 117 -3.86 -26.86 -33.37
N SER A 118 -3.33 -28.08 -33.51
CA SER A 118 -2.88 -28.91 -32.39
C SER A 118 -1.72 -28.26 -31.61
N ALA A 119 -0.83 -27.54 -32.28
CA ALA A 119 0.28 -26.84 -31.65
C ALA A 119 -0.15 -25.67 -30.74
N LEU A 120 -1.38 -25.15 -30.90
CA LEU A 120 -1.92 -24.09 -30.06
C LEU A 120 -2.48 -24.60 -28.72
N ILE A 121 -2.96 -25.84 -28.68
CA ILE A 121 -3.56 -26.46 -27.49
C ILE A 121 -2.62 -26.41 -26.27
N PRO A 122 -1.37 -26.91 -26.33
CA PRO A 122 -0.47 -26.87 -25.18
C PRO A 122 -0.12 -25.45 -24.74
N GLN A 123 -0.13 -24.48 -25.66
CA GLN A 123 0.12 -23.07 -25.33
C GLN A 123 -1.03 -22.49 -24.49
N PHE A 124 -2.29 -22.82 -24.84
CA PHE A 124 -3.44 -22.42 -24.03
C PHE A 124 -3.48 -23.13 -22.68
N GLU A 125 -3.19 -24.43 -22.64
CA GLU A 125 -3.10 -25.20 -21.38
C GLU A 125 -2.05 -24.62 -20.43
N GLN A 126 -0.88 -24.25 -20.95
CA GLN A 126 0.16 -23.56 -20.18
C GLN A 126 -0.34 -22.21 -19.63
N ARG A 127 -0.98 -21.38 -20.48
CA ARG A 127 -1.50 -20.07 -20.06
C ARG A 127 -2.59 -20.20 -18.99
N ILE A 128 -3.47 -21.19 -19.12
CA ILE A 128 -4.50 -21.50 -18.11
C ILE A 128 -3.83 -21.87 -16.78
N ALA A 129 -2.84 -22.76 -16.78
CA ALA A 129 -2.12 -23.14 -15.56
C ALA A 129 -1.42 -21.95 -14.90
N MET A 130 -0.78 -21.08 -15.68
CA MET A 130 -0.16 -19.84 -15.18
C MET A 130 -1.20 -18.89 -14.57
N GLN A 131 -2.36 -18.75 -15.21
CA GLN A 131 -3.43 -17.89 -14.71
C GLN A 131 -4.05 -18.42 -13.40
N ILE A 132 -4.24 -19.74 -13.28
CA ILE A 132 -4.69 -20.39 -12.04
C ILE A 132 -3.69 -20.16 -10.91
N ASN A 133 -2.38 -20.24 -11.21
CA ASN A 133 -1.33 -19.95 -10.23
C ASN A 133 -1.33 -18.48 -9.77
N ALA A 134 -1.60 -17.53 -10.67
CA ALA A 134 -1.76 -16.12 -10.32
C ALA A 134 -2.94 -15.91 -9.36
N ILE A 135 -4.09 -16.54 -9.65
CA ILE A 135 -5.27 -16.48 -8.77
C ILE A 135 -4.98 -17.13 -7.40
N ASN A 136 -4.30 -18.29 -7.36
CA ASN A 136 -3.89 -18.93 -6.11
C ASN A 136 -3.07 -17.96 -5.24
N LEU A 137 -2.08 -17.28 -5.83
CA LEU A 137 -1.25 -16.31 -5.14
C LEU A 137 -2.08 -15.14 -4.58
N LEU A 138 -2.97 -14.55 -5.39
CA LEU A 138 -3.84 -13.45 -4.96
C LEU A 138 -4.79 -13.85 -3.83
N MET A 139 -5.21 -15.11 -3.79
CA MET A 139 -6.06 -15.68 -2.74
C MET A 139 -5.27 -16.11 -1.49
N GLY A 140 -3.94 -16.10 -1.54
CA GLY A 140 -3.09 -16.61 -0.46
C GLY A 140 -3.13 -18.14 -0.33
N ALA A 141 -3.50 -18.84 -1.41
CA ALA A 141 -3.53 -20.30 -1.48
C ALA A 141 -2.17 -20.85 -1.96
N PRO A 142 -1.75 -22.05 -1.51
CA PRO A 142 -0.58 -22.71 -2.08
C PRO A 142 -0.80 -23.06 -3.57
N PRO A 143 0.27 -23.26 -4.36
CA PRO A 143 0.15 -23.76 -5.72
C PRO A 143 -0.67 -25.04 -5.76
N GLY A 144 -1.69 -25.11 -6.62
CA GLY A 144 -2.60 -26.26 -6.70
C GLY A 144 -3.86 -26.14 -5.83
N GLY A 145 -3.92 -25.19 -4.88
CA GLY A 145 -4.98 -25.12 -3.87
C GLY A 145 -6.40 -24.94 -4.41
N LEU A 146 -6.55 -24.16 -5.49
CA LEU A 146 -7.84 -23.90 -6.15
C LEU A 146 -8.01 -24.61 -7.49
N ASN A 147 -7.08 -25.50 -7.88
CA ASN A 147 -7.08 -26.12 -9.21
C ASN A 147 -8.37 -26.89 -9.50
N THR A 148 -8.85 -27.71 -8.55
CA THR A 148 -10.07 -28.51 -8.73
C THR A 148 -11.30 -27.65 -9.03
N GLU A 149 -11.36 -26.43 -8.51
CA GLU A 149 -12.45 -25.48 -8.75
C GLU A 149 -12.24 -24.70 -10.05
N LEU A 150 -11.02 -24.21 -10.29
CA LEU A 150 -10.72 -23.30 -11.40
C LEU A 150 -10.49 -24.02 -12.73
N GLU A 151 -10.07 -25.28 -12.74
CA GLU A 151 -9.92 -26.09 -13.96
C GLU A 151 -11.27 -26.47 -14.59
N GLN A 152 -12.34 -26.51 -13.79
CA GLN A 152 -13.69 -26.73 -14.30
C GLN A 152 -14.07 -25.56 -15.23
N THR A 153 -14.41 -25.89 -16.47
CA THR A 153 -14.80 -24.88 -17.46
C THR A 153 -16.15 -24.28 -17.08
N ALA A 154 -16.22 -22.95 -17.05
CA ALA A 154 -17.45 -22.20 -16.86
C ALA A 154 -17.51 -21.06 -17.88
N GLY A 155 -18.72 -20.56 -18.15
CA GLY A 155 -18.90 -19.43 -19.05
C GLY A 155 -18.22 -18.15 -18.55
N ILE A 156 -17.88 -17.26 -19.48
CA ILE A 156 -17.38 -15.93 -19.16
C ILE A 156 -18.52 -15.17 -18.43
N PRO A 157 -18.29 -14.63 -17.22
CA PRO A 157 -19.31 -13.91 -16.50
C PRO A 157 -19.85 -12.71 -17.31
N PRO A 158 -21.18 -12.49 -17.33
CA PRO A 158 -21.77 -11.38 -18.06
C PRO A 158 -21.37 -10.04 -17.43
N VAL A 159 -21.06 -9.07 -18.28
CA VAL A 159 -20.80 -7.69 -17.85
C VAL A 159 -22.13 -6.97 -17.67
N PRO A 160 -22.34 -6.17 -16.60
CA PRO A 160 -23.54 -5.35 -16.46
C PRO A 160 -23.73 -4.41 -17.66
N PRO A 161 -24.96 -4.26 -18.19
CA PRO A 161 -25.22 -3.43 -19.37
C PRO A 161 -25.01 -1.93 -19.11
N GLN A 162 -25.05 -1.50 -17.84
CA GLN A 162 -24.76 -0.13 -17.43
C GLN A 162 -23.91 -0.15 -16.15
N VAL A 163 -22.74 0.49 -16.22
CA VAL A 163 -21.93 0.79 -15.03
C VAL A 163 -22.30 2.20 -14.58
N PRO A 164 -22.75 2.43 -13.34
CA PRO A 164 -22.99 3.77 -12.81
C PRO A 164 -21.65 4.47 -12.62
N VAL A 165 -21.20 5.20 -13.64
CA VAL A 165 -19.88 5.84 -13.69
C VAL A 165 -19.73 7.04 -12.75
N GLY A 166 -20.83 7.49 -12.13
CA GLY A 166 -20.85 8.68 -11.27
C GLY A 166 -20.41 9.95 -12.03
N LEU A 167 -20.31 11.07 -11.31
CA LEU A 167 -19.70 12.28 -11.86
C LEU A 167 -18.19 12.26 -11.56
N PRO A 168 -17.32 12.66 -12.51
CA PRO A 168 -15.88 12.80 -12.25
C PRO A 168 -15.55 13.74 -11.07
N SER A 169 -16.43 14.70 -10.78
CA SER A 169 -16.30 15.61 -9.64
C SER A 169 -16.41 14.91 -8.29
N GLU A 170 -17.08 13.76 -8.20
CA GLU A 170 -17.25 12.98 -6.96
C GLU A 170 -16.04 12.06 -6.68
N LEU A 171 -15.05 12.01 -7.58
CA LEU A 171 -13.89 11.12 -7.44
C LEU A 171 -13.09 11.40 -6.17
N ALA A 172 -12.96 12.67 -5.77
CA ALA A 172 -12.20 13.03 -4.57
C ALA A 172 -12.82 12.46 -3.27
N GLU A 173 -14.12 12.23 -3.26
CA GLU A 173 -14.83 11.67 -2.10
C GLU A 173 -14.83 10.13 -2.12
N ARG A 174 -14.75 9.52 -3.30
CA ARG A 174 -14.86 8.06 -3.47
C ARG A 174 -13.52 7.34 -3.55
N ARG A 175 -12.49 7.98 -4.09
CA ARG A 175 -11.19 7.35 -4.38
C ARG A 175 -10.25 7.37 -3.16
N PRO A 176 -9.83 6.19 -2.64
CA PRO A 176 -8.95 6.15 -1.49
C PRO A 176 -7.58 6.80 -1.71
N ASP A 177 -7.00 6.71 -2.92
CA ASP A 177 -5.70 7.34 -3.24
C ASP A 177 -5.75 8.88 -3.18
N ILE A 178 -6.86 9.50 -3.60
CA ILE A 178 -7.05 10.95 -3.45
C ILE A 178 -7.18 11.33 -1.97
N ARG A 179 -7.94 10.54 -1.21
CA ARG A 179 -8.15 10.78 0.23
C ARG A 179 -6.86 10.58 1.03
N GLU A 180 -6.08 9.55 0.72
CA GLU A 180 -4.74 9.32 1.26
C GLU A 180 -3.85 10.54 1.05
N ALA A 181 -3.71 11.01 -0.20
CA ALA A 181 -2.90 12.19 -0.49
C ALA A 181 -3.43 13.48 0.17
N GLY A 182 -4.75 13.56 0.39
CA GLY A 182 -5.38 14.64 1.14
C GLY A 182 -5.00 14.63 2.63
N GLU A 183 -5.02 13.45 3.26
CA GLU A 183 -4.60 13.27 4.65
C GLU A 183 -3.08 13.47 4.82
N GLU A 184 -2.25 13.06 3.85
CA GLU A 184 -0.81 13.38 3.85
C GLU A 184 -0.56 14.91 3.81
N LEU A 185 -1.33 15.64 3.00
CA LEU A 185 -1.28 17.11 2.96
C LEU A 185 -1.77 17.74 4.28
N HIS A 186 -2.81 17.17 4.89
CA HIS A 186 -3.27 17.58 6.22
C HIS A 186 -2.15 17.41 7.24
N ALA A 187 -1.52 16.24 7.29
CA ALA A 187 -0.41 15.94 8.20
C ALA A 187 0.74 16.94 8.02
N ALA A 188 1.18 17.16 6.78
CA ALA A 188 2.25 18.11 6.48
C ALA A 188 1.88 19.56 6.88
N THR A 189 0.60 19.95 6.76
CA THR A 189 0.12 21.26 7.20
C THR A 189 0.12 21.40 8.72
N ALA A 190 -0.28 20.36 9.45
CA ALA A 190 -0.22 20.34 10.90
C ALA A 190 1.24 20.40 11.41
N GLU A 191 2.18 19.73 10.73
CA GLU A 191 3.61 19.82 11.05
C GLU A 191 4.20 21.23 10.86
N VAL A 192 3.69 22.02 9.90
CA VAL A 192 4.06 23.44 9.79
C VAL A 192 3.61 24.19 11.04
N GLY A 193 2.37 23.98 11.49
CA GLY A 193 1.87 24.57 12.73
C GLY A 193 2.66 24.16 13.98
N GLN A 194 3.13 22.90 14.03
CA GLN A 194 4.04 22.43 15.07
C GLN A 194 5.37 23.19 15.04
N ALA A 195 5.98 23.35 13.86
CA ALA A 195 7.24 24.09 13.71
C ALA A 195 7.09 25.59 13.98
N GLU A 196 5.92 26.18 13.70
CA GLU A 196 5.60 27.56 14.09
C GLU A 196 5.48 27.71 15.61
N ALA A 197 4.92 26.70 16.30
CA ALA A 197 4.81 26.72 17.75
C ALA A 197 6.19 26.65 18.47
N ASP A 198 7.22 26.08 17.84
CA ASP A 198 8.58 26.01 18.39
C ASP A 198 9.26 27.39 18.55
N PHE A 199 8.71 28.45 17.95
CA PHE A 199 9.18 29.83 18.13
C PHE A 199 8.67 30.49 19.42
N TYR A 200 7.69 29.88 20.10
CA TYR A 200 7.06 30.43 21.29
C TYR A 200 7.57 29.76 22.58
N PRO A 201 7.38 30.39 23.76
CA PRO A 201 7.79 29.80 25.02
C PRO A 201 7.10 28.45 25.27
N LYS A 202 7.89 27.41 25.51
CA LYS A 202 7.39 26.11 25.97
C LYS A 202 7.27 26.11 27.49
N VAL A 203 6.11 25.77 28.00
CA VAL A 203 5.82 25.66 29.44
C VAL A 203 5.61 24.20 29.79
N THR A 204 6.45 23.63 30.64
CA THR A 204 6.28 22.29 31.22
C THR A 204 5.99 22.40 32.71
N ILE A 205 5.23 21.45 33.25
CA ILE A 205 5.06 21.25 34.68
C ILE A 205 5.71 19.92 34.99
N ASP A 206 6.79 19.98 35.76
CA ASP A 206 7.58 18.82 36.16
C ASP A 206 7.28 18.53 37.63
N ALA A 207 6.94 17.27 37.91
CA ALA A 207 6.67 16.77 39.24
C ALA A 207 7.51 15.53 39.52
N GLY A 208 8.18 15.50 40.66
CA GLY A 208 8.99 14.37 41.12
C GLY A 208 8.59 13.99 42.53
N PHE A 209 8.54 12.67 42.78
CA PHE A 209 8.38 12.12 44.11
C PHE A 209 9.25 10.88 44.25
N GLY A 210 10.01 10.79 45.33
CA GLY A 210 10.87 9.65 45.57
C GLY A 210 11.60 9.71 46.90
N PHE A 211 12.65 8.91 47.00
CA PHE A 211 13.54 8.79 48.14
C PHE A 211 14.98 8.99 47.67
N GLN A 212 15.75 9.75 48.44
CA GLN A 212 17.16 10.02 48.18
C GLN A 212 17.96 9.91 49.49
N SER A 213 19.03 9.11 49.48
CA SER A 213 19.88 8.92 50.66
C SER A 213 21.34 8.64 50.30
N PHE A 214 22.28 9.01 51.17
CA PHE A 214 23.69 8.61 51.07
C PHE A 214 23.96 7.16 51.54
N SER A 215 22.94 6.48 52.04
CA SER A 215 23.01 5.12 52.56
C SER A 215 21.78 4.34 52.10
N PHE A 216 22.01 3.17 51.49
CA PHE A 216 20.95 2.29 50.99
C PHE A 216 19.98 1.87 52.09
N ARG A 217 20.49 1.66 53.31
CA ARG A 217 19.67 1.28 54.48
C ARG A 217 18.62 2.33 54.84
N ASP A 218 18.89 3.59 54.51
CA ASP A 218 18.04 4.71 54.89
C ASP A 218 17.00 5.09 53.81
N MET A 219 16.99 4.38 52.67
CA MET A 219 16.05 4.62 51.58
C MET A 219 14.58 4.35 51.95
N GLY A 220 14.33 3.46 52.93
CA GLY A 220 12.98 3.14 53.37
C GLY A 220 12.39 4.10 54.43
N PHE A 221 13.18 5.05 54.93
CA PHE A 221 12.72 5.98 55.97
C PHE A 221 12.02 7.21 55.38
N TRP A 222 11.02 7.70 56.11
CA TRP A 222 10.31 8.93 55.74
C TRP A 222 11.23 10.18 55.68
N SER A 223 12.38 10.13 56.34
CA SER A 223 13.39 11.18 56.31
C SER A 223 14.16 11.28 54.99
N SER A 224 14.18 10.23 54.16
CA SER A 224 14.83 10.25 52.85
C SER A 224 13.88 10.67 51.72
N ARG A 225 12.59 10.94 52.01
CA ARG A 225 11.63 11.40 51.00
C ARG A 225 12.05 12.74 50.41
N MET A 226 11.89 12.87 49.10
CA MET A 226 12.11 14.09 48.35
C MET A 226 10.97 14.25 47.35
N TRP A 227 10.46 15.48 47.23
CA TRP A 227 9.47 15.82 46.21
C TRP A 227 9.72 17.22 45.69
N ASN A 228 9.34 17.43 44.44
CA ASN A 228 9.40 18.73 43.77
C ASN A 228 8.23 18.85 42.82
N VAL A 229 7.67 20.04 42.69
CA VAL A 229 6.71 20.38 41.65
C VAL A 229 6.95 21.82 41.24
N GLY A 230 7.01 22.08 39.94
CA GLY A 230 7.20 23.44 39.47
C GLY A 230 7.10 23.57 37.95
N PRO A 231 6.75 24.76 37.45
CA PRO A 231 6.80 25.03 36.04
C PRO A 231 8.24 25.26 35.58
N ALA A 232 8.56 24.82 34.36
CA ALA A 232 9.75 25.23 33.63
C ALA A 232 9.35 25.91 32.32
N ILE A 233 9.98 27.05 32.01
CA ILE A 233 9.71 27.82 30.81
C ILE A 233 10.98 27.86 29.97
N THR A 234 10.89 27.37 28.73
CA THR A 234 11.99 27.45 27.75
C THR A 234 11.58 28.35 26.60
N LEU A 235 12.33 29.43 26.40
CA LEU A 235 12.16 30.33 25.25
C LEU A 235 13.47 30.39 24.45
N PRO A 236 13.50 29.87 23.22
CA PRO A 236 14.68 29.95 22.39
C PRO A 236 14.89 31.38 21.86
N ILE A 237 15.88 32.11 22.39
CA ILE A 237 16.20 33.48 21.94
C ILE A 237 17.10 33.47 20.71
N PHE A 238 18.16 32.65 20.72
CA PHE A 238 19.09 32.53 19.61
C PHE A 238 19.51 31.07 19.39
N GLN A 239 19.35 30.58 18.16
CA GLN A 239 19.72 29.21 17.77
C GLN A 239 20.37 29.16 16.38
N GLY A 240 21.03 30.24 15.95
CA GLY A 240 21.75 30.27 14.66
C GLY A 240 20.88 29.96 13.43
N GLY A 241 19.60 30.34 13.45
CA GLY A 241 18.66 30.09 12.34
C GLY A 241 18.05 28.68 12.28
N ARG A 242 18.33 27.81 13.26
CA ARG A 242 17.82 26.43 13.29
C ARG A 242 16.30 26.34 13.15
N LEU A 243 15.54 27.12 13.93
CA LEU A 243 14.07 27.13 13.88
C LEU A 243 13.54 27.62 12.54
N THR A 244 14.13 28.68 11.99
CA THR A 244 13.78 29.20 10.66
C THR A 244 14.04 28.16 9.57
N GLY A 245 15.18 27.48 9.61
CA GLY A 245 15.51 26.40 8.69
C GLY A 245 14.51 25.23 8.79
N GLN A 246 14.17 24.83 10.01
CA GLN A 246 13.19 23.76 10.26
C GLN A 246 11.79 24.15 9.73
N LEU A 247 11.35 25.39 9.95
CA LEU A 247 10.10 25.90 9.40
C LEU A 247 10.11 25.91 7.86
N HIS A 248 11.21 26.33 7.24
CA HIS A 248 11.35 26.28 5.78
C HIS A 248 11.27 24.85 5.24
N ILE A 249 11.91 23.89 5.91
CA ILE A 249 11.81 22.47 5.56
C ILE A 249 10.35 22.01 5.64
N LYS A 250 9.64 22.30 6.74
CA LYS A 250 8.23 21.91 6.89
C LYS A 250 7.31 22.56 5.84
N LYS A 251 7.52 23.85 5.54
CA LYS A 251 6.79 24.55 4.46
C LYS A 251 7.08 23.96 3.08
N ALA A 252 8.32 23.53 2.82
CA ALA A 252 8.67 22.85 1.58
C ALA A 252 8.01 21.46 1.50
N SER A 253 8.01 20.69 2.59
CA SER A 253 7.31 19.40 2.68
C SER A 253 5.80 19.54 2.44
N GLN A 254 5.16 20.56 3.03
CA GLN A 254 3.75 20.86 2.77
C GLN A 254 3.49 21.17 1.28
N LYS A 255 4.33 21.99 0.64
CA LYS A 255 4.22 22.26 -0.80
C LYS A 255 4.38 21.00 -1.64
N ALA A 256 5.33 20.14 -1.30
CA ALA A 256 5.53 18.86 -1.97
C ALA A 256 4.29 17.94 -1.83
N ALA A 257 3.69 17.87 -0.64
CA ALA A 257 2.46 17.13 -0.40
C ALA A 257 1.28 17.69 -1.22
N ALA A 258 1.16 19.02 -1.32
CA ALA A 258 0.12 19.66 -2.13
C ALA A 258 0.27 19.35 -3.63
N LEU A 259 1.52 19.33 -4.13
CA LEU A 259 1.81 18.93 -5.51
C LEU A 259 1.51 17.44 -5.74
N ARG A 260 1.80 16.58 -4.76
CA ARG A 260 1.46 15.15 -4.81
C ARG A 260 -0.06 14.96 -4.90
N TYR A 261 -0.82 15.59 -4.00
CA TYR A 261 -2.29 15.59 -4.03
C TYR A 261 -2.81 16.02 -5.41
N ARG A 262 -2.32 17.16 -5.93
CA ARG A 262 -2.72 17.64 -7.26
C ARG A 262 -2.41 16.61 -8.36
N LYS A 263 -1.23 15.98 -8.33
CA LYS A 263 -0.85 14.95 -9.31
C LYS A 263 -1.78 13.73 -9.22
N THR A 264 -2.11 13.28 -8.02
CA THR A 264 -3.03 12.15 -7.79
C THR A 264 -4.42 12.44 -8.36
N VAL A 265 -4.97 13.64 -8.11
CA VAL A 265 -6.26 14.05 -8.68
C VAL A 265 -6.22 14.06 -10.22
N LEU A 266 -5.17 14.64 -10.82
CA LEU A 266 -5.03 14.67 -12.29
C LEU A 266 -4.91 13.28 -12.91
N ASN A 267 -4.18 12.37 -12.27
CA ASN A 267 -4.07 10.99 -12.70
C ASN A 267 -5.42 10.27 -12.61
N ALA A 268 -6.15 10.44 -11.51
CA ALA A 268 -7.47 9.86 -11.33
C ALA A 268 -8.46 10.33 -12.41
N TRP A 269 -8.43 11.62 -12.78
CA TRP A 269 -9.25 12.15 -13.87
C TRP A 269 -8.89 11.52 -15.22
N LYS A 270 -7.60 11.42 -15.53
CA LYS A 270 -7.11 10.75 -16.75
C LYS A 270 -7.58 9.29 -16.82
N GLU A 271 -7.49 8.55 -15.71
CA GLU A 271 -7.90 7.14 -15.64
C GLU A 271 -9.40 6.97 -15.91
N VAL A 272 -10.23 7.84 -15.34
CA VAL A 272 -11.68 7.80 -15.55
C VAL A 272 -12.05 8.16 -16.98
N ASP A 273 -11.45 9.20 -17.56
CA ASP A 273 -11.67 9.58 -18.95
C ASP A 273 -11.29 8.45 -19.92
N ASN A 274 -10.14 7.81 -19.70
CA ASN A 274 -9.71 6.64 -20.46
C ASN A 274 -10.67 5.46 -20.33
N ALA A 275 -11.10 5.14 -19.10
CA ALA A 275 -12.01 4.02 -18.85
C ALA A 275 -13.39 4.24 -19.48
N LEU A 276 -13.92 5.47 -19.41
CA LEU A 276 -15.18 5.85 -20.06
C LEU A 276 -15.09 5.75 -21.58
N THR A 277 -13.99 6.25 -22.16
CA THR A 277 -13.75 6.18 -23.60
C THR A 277 -13.67 4.72 -24.07
N ALA A 278 -12.93 3.87 -23.34
CA ALA A 278 -12.84 2.44 -23.64
C ALA A 278 -14.19 1.72 -23.52
N TYR A 279 -14.96 2.01 -22.47
CA TYR A 279 -16.30 1.45 -22.29
C TYR A 279 -17.26 1.83 -23.42
N GLN A 280 -17.27 3.10 -23.83
CA GLN A 280 -18.10 3.57 -24.95
C GLN A 280 -17.71 2.91 -26.27
N ALA A 281 -16.42 2.70 -26.52
CA ALA A 281 -15.94 2.00 -27.70
C ALA A 281 -16.42 0.54 -27.73
N GLU A 282 -16.33 -0.19 -26.61
CA GLU A 282 -16.77 -1.59 -26.55
C GLU A 282 -18.30 -1.72 -26.67
N GLN A 283 -19.07 -0.80 -26.10
CA GLN A 283 -20.53 -0.76 -26.25
C GLN A 283 -20.94 -0.57 -27.72
N LYS A 284 -20.28 0.34 -28.45
CA LYS A 284 -20.53 0.52 -29.89
C LYS A 284 -20.18 -0.72 -30.70
N ARG A 285 -19.08 -1.40 -30.37
CA ARG A 285 -18.69 -2.65 -31.01
C ARG A 285 -19.75 -3.73 -30.81
N ASN A 286 -20.26 -3.89 -29.59
CA ASN A 286 -21.29 -4.89 -29.27
C ASN A 286 -22.67 -4.60 -29.87
N GLN A 287 -22.98 -3.33 -30.17
CA GLN A 287 -24.23 -2.95 -30.86
C GLN A 287 -24.18 -3.15 -32.38
N ASN A 288 -22.98 -3.21 -32.95
CA ASN A 288 -22.75 -3.36 -34.40
C ASN A 288 -22.53 -4.83 -34.84
N ILE A 289 -22.58 -5.78 -33.90
CA ILE A 289 -22.53 -7.23 -34.12
C ILE A 289 -23.93 -7.78 -33.87
#